data_AF-A0A9P9LE56-F1
#
_entry.id   AF-A0A9P9LE56-F1
#
_cell.length_a   1.000
_cell.length_b   1.000
_cell.length_c   1.000
_cell.angle_alpha   90.00
_cell.angle_beta   90.00
_cell.angle_gamma   90.00
#
_symmetry.space_group_name_H-M   'P 1'
#
loop_
_entity.id
_entity.type
_entity.pdbx_description
1 polymer ?
#
loop_
_entity_poly.entity_id
_entity_poly.type
_entity_poly.pdbx_seq_one_letter_code
_entity_poly.pdbx_strand_id
1 'polypeptide(L)'
;MANLEHPGFVQLNSPLLSLPREVRDMIWKSLMGGMIIHLWIDENDWKKLRGSCCWAEDENCRLRCQAWLQKKGKAKWPTIGVYGLILACAQSINVMPSLILCWTLPKPPSLSEASRRFCLQGKVEAASRGCSRYQREWIETWSSLASMQGLQSLRVEMNTVGRESITGVWEGSDLEIVKIIKRPEIFVVVMGDESAKRMRRLVRAPNMTIVGIIEEEAMARRKLLQTRDKLQS
;
A
#
# COMPACT_ATOMS: atom_id res chain seq x y z
N MET A 1 -6.26 28.73 -16.51
CA MET A 1 -6.05 27.75 -15.42
C MET A 1 -7.12 26.68 -15.61
N ALA A 2 -6.73 25.46 -15.99
CA ALA A 2 -7.70 24.37 -16.15
C ALA A 2 -8.18 23.94 -14.77
N ASN A 3 -9.49 23.98 -14.53
CA ASN A 3 -10.09 23.28 -13.40
C ASN A 3 -9.78 21.79 -13.59
N LEU A 4 -8.85 21.26 -12.81
CA LEU A 4 -8.69 19.83 -12.65
C LEU A 4 -9.96 19.33 -11.99
N GLU A 5 -10.92 18.88 -12.80
CA GLU A 5 -12.09 18.17 -12.30
C GLU A 5 -11.62 17.07 -11.36
N HIS A 6 -12.27 16.96 -10.20
CA HIS A 6 -11.92 15.92 -9.23
C HIS A 6 -11.98 14.55 -9.93
N PRO A 7 -10.97 13.69 -9.76
CA PRO A 7 -10.94 12.34 -10.36
C PRO A 7 -12.19 11.51 -10.07
N GLY A 8 -12.97 11.87 -9.05
CA GLY A 8 -14.25 11.28 -8.69
C GLY A 8 -15.33 11.35 -9.78
N PHE A 9 -15.39 12.41 -10.58
CA PHE A 9 -16.53 12.63 -11.49
C PHE A 9 -16.41 11.87 -12.81
N VAL A 10 -15.20 11.73 -13.35
CA VAL A 10 -14.96 11.13 -14.68
C VAL A 10 -15.19 9.61 -14.70
N GLN A 11 -15.07 8.95 -13.55
CA GLN A 11 -15.12 7.48 -13.46
C GLN A 11 -16.43 6.91 -12.92
N LEU A 12 -17.32 7.71 -12.33
CA LEU A 12 -18.69 7.28 -12.01
C LEU A 12 -19.48 6.86 -13.28
N ASN A 13 -19.08 7.39 -14.44
CA ASN A 13 -19.63 7.03 -15.75
C ASN A 13 -18.81 5.93 -16.46
N SER A 14 -17.90 5.26 -15.75
CA SER A 14 -17.10 4.19 -16.36
C SER A 14 -18.01 3.02 -16.77
N PRO A 15 -17.93 2.55 -18.03
CA PRO A 15 -18.67 1.35 -18.46
C PRO A 15 -18.35 0.13 -17.59
N LEU A 16 -17.14 0.06 -17.02
CA LEU A 16 -16.77 -1.00 -16.09
C LEU A 16 -17.66 -1.03 -14.85
N LEU A 17 -18.16 0.11 -14.37
CA LEU A 17 -19.06 0.16 -13.22
C LEU A 17 -20.48 -0.29 -13.57
N SER A 18 -20.87 -0.25 -14.85
CA SER A 18 -22.17 -0.75 -15.32
C SER A 18 -22.22 -2.28 -15.48
N LEU A 19 -21.07 -2.96 -15.44
CA LEU A 19 -21.01 -4.41 -15.55
C LEU A 19 -21.55 -5.11 -14.29
N PRO A 20 -22.15 -6.31 -14.43
CA PRO A 20 -22.50 -7.16 -13.30
C PRO A 20 -21.30 -7.39 -12.38
N ARG A 21 -21.56 -7.52 -11.08
CA ARG A 21 -20.51 -7.66 -10.06
C ARG A 21 -19.56 -8.81 -10.38
N GLU A 22 -20.09 -9.93 -10.83
CA GLU A 22 -19.36 -11.15 -11.17
C GLU A 22 -18.35 -10.90 -12.30
N VAL A 23 -18.76 -10.12 -13.32
CA VAL A 23 -17.89 -9.77 -14.45
C VAL A 23 -16.80 -8.80 -14.01
N ARG A 24 -17.14 -7.82 -13.16
CA ARG A 24 -16.12 -6.92 -12.58
C ARG A 24 -15.13 -7.70 -11.74
N ASP A 25 -15.59 -8.63 -10.92
CA ASP A 25 -14.74 -9.48 -10.08
C ASP A 25 -13.84 -10.38 -10.94
N MET A 26 -14.35 -10.91 -12.05
CA MET A 26 -13.55 -11.66 -13.03
C MET A 26 -12.48 -10.77 -13.69
N ILE A 27 -12.84 -9.57 -14.14
CA ILE A 27 -11.92 -8.60 -14.73
C ILE A 27 -10.84 -8.24 -13.70
N TRP A 28 -11.24 -7.94 -12.45
CA TRP A 28 -10.29 -7.60 -11.39
C TRP A 28 -9.41 -8.77 -11.02
N LYS A 29 -9.96 -9.97 -10.86
CA LYS A 29 -9.17 -11.18 -10.60
C LYS A 29 -8.20 -11.47 -11.74
N SER A 30 -8.61 -11.24 -12.99
CA SER A 30 -7.78 -11.47 -14.18
C SER A 30 -6.72 -10.39 -14.38
N LEU A 31 -7.01 -9.13 -14.06
CA LEU A 31 -6.12 -8.00 -14.32
C LEU A 31 -5.23 -7.66 -13.14
N MET A 32 -5.75 -7.79 -11.92
CA MET A 32 -5.14 -7.30 -10.67
C MET A 32 -5.09 -8.36 -9.56
N GLY A 33 -5.84 -9.46 -9.70
CA GLY A 33 -5.86 -10.55 -8.71
C GLY A 33 -4.48 -11.19 -8.59
N GLY A 34 -3.97 -11.26 -7.36
CA GLY A 34 -2.61 -11.77 -7.11
C GLY A 34 -1.49 -10.85 -7.58
N MET A 35 -1.79 -9.66 -8.12
CA MET A 35 -0.76 -8.69 -8.44
C MET A 35 -0.18 -8.05 -7.19
N ILE A 36 1.14 -7.93 -7.17
CA ILE A 36 1.87 -7.14 -6.20
C ILE A 36 2.18 -5.79 -6.84
N ILE A 37 1.84 -4.68 -6.19
CA ILE A 37 2.11 -3.34 -6.74
C ILE A 37 3.30 -2.73 -5.99
N HIS A 38 4.39 -2.43 -6.70
CA HIS A 38 5.52 -1.69 -6.15
C HIS A 38 5.28 -0.20 -6.27
N LEU A 39 5.36 0.53 -5.15
CA LEU A 39 5.35 1.99 -5.11
C LEU A 39 6.73 2.50 -4.72
N TRP A 40 7.18 3.57 -5.36
CA TRP A 40 8.42 4.26 -4.99
C TRP A 40 8.33 5.75 -5.29
N ILE A 41 9.22 6.53 -4.66
CA ILE A 41 9.41 7.95 -5.01
C ILE A 41 10.45 8.03 -6.13
N ASP A 42 10.14 8.78 -7.19
CA ASP A 42 11.06 9.00 -8.32
C ASP A 42 12.34 9.71 -7.84
N GLU A 43 13.53 9.12 -8.07
CA GLU A 43 14.81 9.72 -7.67
C GLU A 43 15.05 11.07 -8.36
N ASN A 44 14.53 11.24 -9.59
CA ASN A 44 14.65 12.48 -10.36
C ASN A 44 13.56 13.51 -10.01
N ASP A 45 12.46 13.06 -9.41
CA ASP A 45 11.34 13.89 -8.99
C ASP A 45 10.79 13.39 -7.64
N TRP A 46 11.49 13.77 -6.58
CA TRP A 46 11.20 13.42 -5.18
C TRP A 46 9.82 13.87 -4.69
N LYS A 47 9.05 14.58 -5.53
CA LYS A 47 7.69 15.03 -5.25
C LYS A 47 6.63 14.09 -5.84
N LYS A 48 7.01 13.03 -6.55
CA LYS A 48 6.07 12.19 -7.30
C LYS A 48 6.14 10.72 -6.88
N LEU A 49 5.04 10.20 -6.35
CA LEU A 49 4.85 8.77 -6.15
C LEU A 49 4.64 8.07 -7.50
N ARG A 50 5.45 7.04 -7.76
CA ARG A 50 5.36 6.14 -8.91
C ARG A 50 4.94 4.77 -8.43
N GLY A 51 4.49 3.94 -9.37
CA GLY A 51 4.50 2.52 -9.13
C GLY A 51 4.29 1.68 -10.39
N SER A 52 4.40 0.38 -10.22
CA SER A 52 4.27 -0.62 -11.27
C SER A 52 3.83 -1.96 -10.70
N CYS A 53 3.10 -2.74 -11.50
CA CYS A 53 2.81 -4.13 -11.15
C CYS A 53 4.11 -4.94 -11.12
N CYS A 54 4.26 -5.83 -10.13
CA CYS A 54 5.35 -6.79 -10.07
C CYS A 54 5.16 -7.85 -11.16
N TRP A 55 6.26 -8.18 -11.86
CA TRP A 55 6.31 -9.21 -12.89
C TRP A 55 7.06 -10.46 -12.42
N ALA A 56 7.31 -10.61 -11.12
CA ALA A 56 7.88 -11.84 -10.60
C ALA A 56 6.86 -12.95 -10.84
N GLU A 57 7.30 -14.01 -11.53
CA GLU A 57 6.51 -15.23 -11.75
C GLU A 57 6.28 -15.99 -10.43
N ASP A 58 7.09 -15.68 -9.40
CA ASP A 58 6.94 -16.20 -8.05
C ASP A 58 6.08 -15.22 -7.22
N GLU A 59 5.04 -15.75 -6.55
CA GLU A 59 4.16 -15.04 -5.62
C GLU A 59 4.95 -14.36 -4.46
N ASN A 60 6.22 -14.71 -4.29
CA ASN A 60 7.13 -14.16 -3.27
C ASN A 60 7.92 -12.93 -3.73
N CYS A 61 7.31 -12.03 -4.49
CA CYS A 61 7.83 -10.70 -4.78
C CYS A 61 7.85 -9.81 -3.52
N ARG A 62 8.69 -10.16 -2.54
CA ARG A 62 8.80 -9.49 -1.23
C ARG A 62 9.72 -8.27 -1.31
N LEU A 63 10.06 -7.68 -0.16
CA LEU A 63 11.09 -6.64 0.09
C LEU A 63 12.48 -6.89 -0.57
N ARG A 64 12.68 -8.04 -1.22
CA ARG A 64 13.83 -8.40 -2.04
C ARG A 64 13.45 -8.79 -3.46
N CYS A 65 12.45 -8.13 -4.06
CA CYS A 65 12.09 -8.37 -5.45
C CYS A 65 13.34 -8.26 -6.33
N GLN A 66 13.89 -9.39 -6.77
CA GLN A 66 15.12 -9.40 -7.54
C GLN A 66 14.91 -8.77 -8.91
N ALA A 67 13.71 -8.91 -9.49
CA ALA A 67 13.34 -8.20 -10.71
C ALA A 67 13.43 -6.66 -10.53
N TRP A 68 13.07 -6.15 -9.34
CA TRP A 68 13.19 -4.74 -8.99
C TRP A 68 14.64 -4.34 -8.67
N LEU A 69 15.33 -5.11 -7.84
CA LEU A 69 16.68 -4.81 -7.33
C LEU A 69 17.78 -5.02 -8.38
N GLN A 70 17.69 -6.06 -9.22
CA GLN A 70 18.74 -6.46 -10.16
C GLN A 70 18.57 -5.83 -11.55
N LYS A 71 17.35 -5.45 -11.96
CA LYS A 71 17.12 -4.78 -13.26
C LYS A 71 17.00 -3.26 -13.09
N LYS A 72 18.05 -2.61 -12.59
CA LYS A 72 18.28 -1.19 -12.92
C LYS A 72 18.55 -1.09 -14.42
N GLY A 73 17.51 -0.82 -15.22
CA GLY A 73 17.68 -0.09 -16.48
C GLY A 73 17.65 -0.82 -17.82
N LYS A 74 16.82 -1.84 -18.06
CA LYS A 74 16.60 -2.33 -19.46
C LYS A 74 15.15 -2.47 -19.94
N ALA A 75 14.18 -2.69 -19.05
CA ALA A 75 12.76 -2.61 -19.42
C ALA A 75 12.15 -1.37 -18.76
N LYS A 76 11.56 -0.48 -19.56
CA LYS A 76 10.71 0.59 -19.02
C LYS A 76 9.50 -0.07 -18.40
N TRP A 77 9.49 -0.24 -17.07
CA TRP A 77 8.29 -0.62 -16.34
C TRP A 77 7.17 0.33 -16.77
N PRO A 78 5.97 -0.17 -17.12
CA PRO A 78 4.84 0.71 -17.36
C PRO A 78 4.68 1.55 -16.10
N THR A 79 4.99 2.84 -16.22
CA THR A 79 4.96 3.76 -15.09
C THR A 79 3.51 4.11 -14.89
N ILE A 80 2.82 3.33 -14.06
CA ILE A 80 1.45 3.62 -13.73
C ILE A 80 1.48 4.78 -12.74
N GLY A 81 0.63 5.79 -12.96
CA GLY A 81 0.37 6.76 -11.91
C GLY A 81 -0.36 6.02 -10.80
N VAL A 82 0.36 5.46 -9.82
CA VAL A 82 -0.29 4.56 -8.86
C VAL A 82 -1.18 5.28 -7.88
N TYR A 83 -0.95 6.57 -7.66
CA TYR A 83 -1.99 7.40 -7.07
C TYR A 83 -3.30 7.33 -7.87
N GLY A 84 -3.22 7.49 -9.20
CA GLY A 84 -4.36 7.31 -10.11
C GLY A 84 -4.92 5.89 -10.10
N LEU A 85 -4.09 4.86 -9.97
CA LEU A 85 -4.54 3.47 -9.83
C LEU A 85 -5.26 3.23 -8.50
N ILE A 86 -4.71 3.67 -7.38
CA ILE A 86 -5.33 3.52 -6.05
C ILE A 86 -6.63 4.33 -5.98
N LEU A 87 -6.67 5.54 -6.55
CA LEU A 87 -7.90 6.33 -6.69
C LEU A 87 -8.93 5.67 -7.61
N ALA A 88 -8.50 5.14 -8.76
CA ALA A 88 -9.39 4.45 -9.71
C ALA A 88 -9.92 3.15 -9.11
N CYS A 89 -9.06 2.45 -8.39
CA CYS A 89 -9.45 1.35 -7.53
C CYS A 89 -10.47 1.89 -6.53
N ALA A 90 -10.23 2.97 -5.79
CA ALA A 90 -11.08 3.44 -4.66
C ALA A 90 -12.54 3.67 -5.06
N GLN A 91 -12.76 4.06 -6.31
CA GLN A 91 -14.09 4.22 -6.89
C GLN A 91 -14.73 2.91 -7.35
N SER A 92 -13.93 1.88 -7.63
CA SER A 92 -14.33 0.54 -8.05
C SER A 92 -14.33 -0.49 -6.90
N ILE A 93 -14.14 -0.07 -5.64
CA ILE A 93 -13.36 -0.85 -4.66
C ILE A 93 -14.11 -1.69 -3.65
N ASN A 94 -15.44 -1.58 -3.57
CA ASN A 94 -16.23 -2.42 -2.66
C ASN A 94 -16.25 -3.91 -3.06
N VAL A 95 -15.47 -4.30 -4.07
CA VAL A 95 -15.41 -5.68 -4.55
C VAL A 95 -14.06 -6.36 -4.35
N MET A 96 -12.97 -5.65 -4.03
CA MET A 96 -11.65 -6.29 -3.87
C MET A 96 -11.50 -6.88 -2.47
N PRO A 97 -11.46 -8.21 -2.28
CA PRO A 97 -11.35 -8.79 -0.95
C PRO A 97 -9.93 -8.75 -0.39
N SER A 98 -8.90 -8.69 -1.23
CA SER A 98 -7.50 -8.74 -0.80
C SER A 98 -6.64 -7.80 -1.64
N LEU A 99 -5.74 -7.05 -0.99
CA LEU A 99 -4.78 -6.15 -1.64
C LEU A 99 -3.39 -6.28 -1.02
N ILE A 100 -2.36 -6.38 -1.85
CA ILE A 100 -0.95 -6.38 -1.44
C ILE A 100 -0.23 -5.18 -2.07
N LEU A 101 0.35 -4.34 -1.23
CA LEU A 101 1.12 -3.16 -1.63
C LEU A 101 2.56 -3.30 -1.14
N CYS A 102 3.55 -3.01 -1.99
CA CYS A 102 4.95 -2.95 -1.62
C CYS A 102 5.44 -1.51 -1.78
N TRP A 103 5.66 -0.80 -0.68
CA TRP A 103 6.10 0.59 -0.65
C TRP A 103 7.57 0.70 -0.38
N THR A 104 8.27 1.43 -1.24
CA THR A 104 9.70 1.65 -1.16
C THR A 104 9.93 3.15 -0.99
N LEU A 105 10.19 3.56 0.24
CA LEU A 105 10.24 4.97 0.62
C LEU A 105 11.67 5.34 1.03
N PRO A 106 12.25 6.42 0.47
CA PRO A 106 13.55 6.91 0.91
C PRO A 106 13.50 7.52 2.31
N LYS A 107 12.36 8.11 2.68
CA LYS A 107 12.07 8.64 4.01
C LYS A 107 10.57 8.54 4.30
N PRO A 108 10.14 8.24 5.54
CA PRO A 108 8.74 8.38 5.92
C PRO A 108 8.22 9.80 5.65
N PRO A 109 7.00 9.95 5.14
CA PRO A 109 6.32 11.24 5.03
C PRO A 109 5.81 11.64 6.42
N SER A 110 6.73 12.11 7.28
CA SER A 110 6.39 12.59 8.61
C SER A 110 5.31 13.67 8.52
N LEU A 111 4.19 13.46 9.20
CA LEU A 111 3.08 14.41 9.22
C LEU A 111 3.20 15.36 10.42
N SER A 112 2.60 16.54 10.33
CA SER A 112 2.42 17.38 11.51
C SER A 112 1.42 16.74 12.47
N GLU A 113 1.47 17.09 13.77
CA GLU A 113 0.46 16.60 14.73
C GLU A 113 -0.96 17.00 14.32
N ALA A 114 -1.14 18.24 13.83
CA ALA A 114 -2.42 18.72 13.32
C ALA A 114 -2.93 17.87 12.16
N SER A 115 -2.08 17.58 11.16
CA SER A 115 -2.42 16.73 10.02
C SER A 115 -2.82 15.32 10.45
N ARG A 116 -2.08 14.71 11.39
CA ARG A 116 -2.42 13.39 11.94
C ARG A 116 -3.79 13.40 12.60
N ARG A 117 -4.05 14.42 13.45
CA ARG A 117 -5.33 14.56 14.14
C ARG A 117 -6.50 14.70 13.16
N PHE A 118 -6.32 15.47 12.09
CA PHE A 118 -7.34 15.59 11.04
C PHE A 118 -7.57 14.27 10.29
N CYS A 119 -6.53 13.49 10.00
CA CYS A 119 -6.66 12.17 9.38
C CYS A 119 -7.51 11.23 10.27
N LEU A 120 -7.21 11.19 11.57
CA LEU A 120 -7.97 10.36 12.54
C LEU A 120 -9.44 10.77 12.68
N GLN A 121 -9.78 12.03 12.34
CA GLN A 121 -11.14 12.53 12.30
C GLN A 121 -11.82 12.36 10.93
N GLY A 122 -11.15 11.74 9.95
CA GLY A 122 -11.65 11.61 8.58
C GLY A 122 -11.66 12.93 7.78
N LYS A 123 -11.00 13.99 8.27
CA LYS A 123 -10.95 15.31 7.62
C LYS A 123 -9.78 15.41 6.65
N VAL A 124 -9.84 14.65 5.55
CA VAL A 124 -8.74 14.48 4.57
C VAL A 124 -8.26 15.81 3.98
N GLU A 125 -9.20 16.67 3.55
CA GLU A 125 -8.86 17.99 2.99
C GLU A 125 -8.13 18.86 4.01
N ALA A 126 -8.63 18.90 5.24
CA ALA A 126 -8.02 19.66 6.32
C ALA A 126 -6.62 19.13 6.68
N ALA A 127 -6.45 17.80 6.70
CA ALA A 127 -5.17 17.16 6.96
C ALA A 127 -4.10 17.52 5.92
N SER A 128 -4.54 17.71 4.67
CA SER A 128 -3.69 17.97 3.50
C SER A 128 -3.31 19.45 3.34
N ARG A 129 -3.96 20.37 4.06
CA ARG A 129 -3.64 21.80 3.98
C ARG A 129 -2.22 22.06 4.50
N GLY A 130 -1.42 22.75 3.69
CA GLY A 130 -0.02 23.04 4.00
C GLY A 130 0.93 21.84 3.90
N CYS A 131 0.44 20.66 3.49
CA CYS A 131 1.28 19.50 3.25
C CYS A 131 2.02 19.60 1.91
N SER A 132 3.26 19.12 1.90
CA SER A 132 3.98 18.86 0.65
C SER A 132 3.19 17.89 -0.24
N ARG A 133 3.50 17.86 -1.54
CA ARG A 133 2.85 16.94 -2.47
C ARG A 133 2.95 15.47 -2.02
N TYR A 134 4.14 15.05 -1.59
CA TYR A 134 4.37 13.69 -1.09
C TYR A 134 3.51 13.34 0.14
N GLN A 135 3.41 14.27 1.10
CA GLN A 135 2.53 14.09 2.27
C GLN A 135 1.05 14.04 1.90
N ARG A 136 0.62 14.82 0.88
CA ARG A 136 -0.76 14.76 0.37
C ARG A 136 -1.06 13.41 -0.28
N GLU A 137 -0.19 12.96 -1.18
CA GLU A 137 -0.31 11.64 -1.82
C GLU A 137 -0.32 10.52 -0.76
N TRP A 138 0.47 10.66 0.32
CA TRP A 138 0.43 9.75 1.47
C TRP A 138 -0.91 9.75 2.21
N ILE A 139 -1.42 10.93 2.59
CA ILE A 139 -2.69 11.10 3.28
C ILE A 139 -3.84 10.50 2.47
N GLU A 140 -3.88 10.83 1.18
CA GLU A 140 -4.94 10.42 0.27
C GLU A 140 -4.88 8.91 -0.01
N THR A 141 -3.69 8.32 -0.10
CA THR A 141 -3.52 6.87 -0.28
C THR A 141 -4.10 6.10 0.90
N TRP A 142 -3.73 6.44 2.13
CA TRP A 142 -4.25 5.77 3.31
C TRP A 142 -5.75 6.02 3.52
N SER A 143 -6.22 7.23 3.19
CA SER A 143 -7.64 7.58 3.28
C SER A 143 -8.46 6.78 2.27
N SER A 144 -7.92 6.58 1.06
CA SER A 144 -8.51 5.71 0.03
C SER A 144 -8.59 4.28 0.54
N LEU A 145 -7.50 3.73 1.10
CA LEU A 145 -7.47 2.38 1.71
C LEU A 145 -8.49 2.22 2.84
N ALA A 146 -8.67 3.24 3.69
CA ALA A 146 -9.63 3.19 4.78
C ALA A 146 -11.09 3.26 4.32
N SER A 147 -11.36 3.86 3.16
CA SER A 147 -12.71 3.92 2.57
C SER A 147 -13.15 2.62 1.88
N MET A 148 -12.24 1.65 1.71
CA MET A 148 -12.48 0.41 0.98
C MET A 148 -13.33 -0.58 1.78
N GLN A 149 -14.67 -0.52 1.68
CA GLN A 149 -15.55 -1.36 2.51
C GLN A 149 -15.50 -2.85 2.14
N GLY A 150 -15.21 -3.16 0.86
CA GLY A 150 -15.10 -4.54 0.37
C GLY A 150 -13.77 -5.22 0.70
N LEU A 151 -12.79 -4.47 1.19
CA LEU A 151 -11.46 -4.99 1.52
C LEU A 151 -11.55 -5.84 2.79
N GLN A 152 -11.22 -7.13 2.68
CA GLN A 152 -11.20 -8.10 3.78
C GLN A 152 -9.79 -8.38 4.28
N SER A 153 -8.79 -8.23 3.42
CA SER A 153 -7.37 -8.37 3.72
C SER A 153 -6.55 -7.27 3.05
N LEU A 154 -5.70 -6.59 3.82
CA LEU A 154 -4.74 -5.62 3.32
C LEU A 154 -3.37 -6.00 3.83
N ARG A 155 -2.43 -6.08 2.91
CA ARG A 155 -1.02 -6.25 3.22
C ARG A 155 -0.25 -5.07 2.67
N VAL A 156 0.55 -4.43 3.50
CA VAL A 156 1.45 -3.34 3.09
C VAL A 156 2.87 -3.70 3.52
N GLU A 157 3.73 -3.98 2.56
CA GLU A 157 5.16 -4.15 2.78
C GLU A 157 5.85 -2.80 2.67
N MET A 158 6.58 -2.39 3.70
CA MET A 158 7.28 -1.11 3.78
C MET A 158 8.78 -1.36 3.76
N ASN A 159 9.41 -0.91 2.69
CA ASN A 159 10.84 -0.90 2.47
C ASN A 159 11.39 0.51 2.66
N THR A 160 12.45 0.63 3.44
CA THR A 160 13.15 1.90 3.68
C THR A 160 14.46 1.90 2.93
N VAL A 161 14.56 2.73 1.90
CA VAL A 161 15.79 2.89 1.10
C VAL A 161 16.45 4.20 1.50
N GLY A 162 17.06 4.20 2.67
CA GLY A 162 17.78 5.34 3.22
C GLY A 162 18.88 4.84 4.12
N ARG A 163 20.07 5.47 4.03
CA ARG A 163 21.25 5.08 4.81
C ARG A 163 20.86 4.87 6.27
N GLU A 164 21.43 3.83 6.88
CA GLU A 164 21.43 3.49 8.31
C GLU A 164 22.06 4.58 9.21
N SER A 165 21.90 5.85 8.84
CA SER A 165 22.16 6.98 9.70
C SER A 165 21.13 7.01 10.83
N ILE A 166 21.61 7.46 11.99
CA ILE A 166 20.88 7.57 13.27
C ILE A 166 19.53 8.32 13.13
N THR A 167 19.33 9.11 12.07
CA THR A 167 18.13 9.94 11.81
C THR A 167 17.15 9.37 10.78
N GLY A 168 17.45 8.23 10.16
CA GLY A 168 16.62 7.61 9.10
C GLY A 168 15.59 6.59 9.59
N VAL A 169 15.46 6.42 10.92
CA VAL A 169 14.59 5.41 11.51
C VAL A 169 13.16 5.93 11.58
N TRP A 170 12.19 5.10 11.18
CA TRP A 170 10.77 5.42 11.35
C TRP A 170 10.49 5.72 12.82
N GLU A 171 9.78 6.81 13.04
CA GLU A 171 9.16 7.12 14.31
C GLU A 171 7.74 6.55 14.35
N GLY A 172 7.20 6.33 15.55
CA GLY A 172 5.82 5.87 15.68
C GLY A 172 4.83 6.83 15.01
N SER A 173 5.11 8.13 15.10
CA SER A 173 4.37 9.24 14.51
C SER A 173 4.22 9.12 12.98
N ASP A 174 5.22 8.56 12.30
CA ASP A 174 5.23 8.41 10.83
C ASP A 174 4.18 7.39 10.35
N LEU A 175 3.94 6.37 11.16
CA LEU A 175 3.01 5.29 10.85
C LEU A 175 1.65 5.46 11.55
N GLU A 176 1.47 6.48 12.40
CA GLU A 176 0.18 6.67 13.08
C GLU A 176 -1.01 6.87 12.14
N ILE A 177 -0.78 7.40 10.94
CA ILE A 177 -1.83 7.58 9.95
C ILE A 177 -2.54 6.27 9.60
N VAL A 178 -1.87 5.11 9.69
CA VAL A 178 -2.48 3.82 9.34
C VAL A 178 -3.64 3.45 10.26
N LYS A 179 -3.71 4.07 11.46
CA LYS A 179 -4.80 3.88 12.42
C LYS A 179 -6.16 4.32 11.86
N ILE A 180 -6.21 5.08 10.75
CA ILE A 180 -7.45 5.42 10.06
C ILE A 180 -8.08 4.21 9.36
N ILE A 181 -7.29 3.17 9.05
CA ILE A 181 -7.79 1.92 8.47
C ILE A 181 -8.44 1.10 9.59
N LYS A 182 -9.77 1.17 9.68
CA LYS A 182 -10.57 0.35 10.61
C LYS A 182 -11.06 -0.96 10.00
N ARG A 183 -11.05 -1.04 8.67
CA ARG A 183 -11.29 -2.22 7.84
C ARG A 183 -10.20 -2.23 6.78
N PRO A 184 -9.62 -3.37 6.40
CA PRO A 184 -10.09 -4.76 6.55
C PRO A 184 -10.01 -5.38 7.96
N GLU A 185 -10.58 -6.58 8.12
CA GLU A 185 -10.40 -7.45 9.30
C GLU A 185 -8.94 -7.86 9.47
N ILE A 186 -8.28 -8.21 8.37
CA ILE A 186 -6.85 -8.58 8.36
C ILE A 186 -6.06 -7.42 7.75
N PHE A 187 -5.33 -6.66 8.56
CA PHE A 187 -4.38 -5.66 8.07
C PHE A 187 -2.96 -6.02 8.55
N VAL A 188 -2.08 -6.36 7.61
CA VAL A 188 -0.70 -6.74 7.90
C VAL A 188 0.26 -5.69 7.35
N VAL A 189 1.12 -5.13 8.20
CA VAL A 189 2.21 -4.26 7.79
C VAL A 189 3.54 -5.00 7.95
N VAL A 190 4.25 -5.22 6.85
CA VAL A 190 5.54 -5.92 6.84
C VAL A 190 6.65 -4.91 6.71
N MET A 191 7.70 -5.03 7.50
CA MET A 191 8.88 -4.15 7.42
C MET A 191 10.13 -4.87 7.93
N GLY A 192 11.29 -4.23 7.85
CA GLY A 192 12.53 -4.76 8.44
C GLY A 192 12.35 -5.11 9.93
N ASP A 193 12.95 -6.22 10.39
CA ASP A 193 12.65 -6.81 11.71
C ASP A 193 12.85 -5.85 12.89
N GLU A 194 13.94 -5.06 12.89
CA GLU A 194 14.18 -4.05 13.92
C GLU A 194 13.16 -2.90 13.88
N SER A 195 12.74 -2.51 12.68
CA SER A 195 11.66 -1.52 12.51
C SER A 195 10.33 -2.09 13.00
N ALA A 196 10.01 -3.34 12.67
CA ALA A 196 8.79 -4.01 13.13
C ALA A 196 8.74 -4.10 14.66
N LYS A 197 9.83 -4.55 15.29
CA LYS A 197 9.98 -4.63 16.75
C LYS A 197 9.77 -3.28 17.43
N ARG A 198 10.31 -2.20 16.84
CA ARG A 198 10.11 -0.84 17.32
C ARG A 198 8.65 -0.39 17.13
N MET A 199 8.12 -0.50 15.91
CA MET A 199 6.79 0.01 15.56
C MET A 199 5.67 -0.68 16.32
N ARG A 200 5.75 -1.99 16.62
CA ARG A 200 4.78 -2.69 17.48
C ARG A 200 4.57 -2.03 18.84
N ARG A 201 5.62 -1.42 19.39
CA ARG A 201 5.56 -0.75 20.70
C ARG A 201 4.87 0.61 20.59
N LEU A 202 5.02 1.28 19.46
CA LEU A 202 4.62 2.67 19.27
C LEU A 202 3.25 2.81 18.59
N VAL A 203 2.89 1.87 17.73
CA VAL A 203 1.69 1.93 16.89
C VAL A 203 0.83 0.70 17.17
N ARG A 204 -0.38 0.95 17.64
CA ARG A 204 -1.40 -0.08 17.89
C ARG A 204 -2.68 0.29 17.15
N ALA A 205 -3.24 -0.68 16.44
CA ALA A 205 -4.57 -0.64 15.87
C ALA A 205 -5.20 -2.04 15.99
N PRO A 206 -6.51 -2.17 16.22
CA PRO A 206 -7.14 -3.43 16.60
C PRO A 206 -7.12 -4.50 15.50
N ASN A 207 -7.15 -4.08 14.24
CA ASN A 207 -7.15 -4.95 13.06
C ASN A 207 -5.76 -5.07 12.41
N MET A 208 -4.73 -4.46 13.01
CA MET A 208 -3.40 -4.35 12.41
C MET A 208 -2.37 -5.21 13.13
N THR A 209 -1.64 -6.01 12.35
CA THR A 209 -0.47 -6.76 12.80
C THR A 209 0.77 -6.24 12.07
N ILE A 210 1.79 -5.82 12.83
CA ILE A 210 3.09 -5.45 12.27
C ILE A 210 3.99 -6.67 12.32
N VAL A 211 4.59 -7.08 11.20
CA VAL A 211 5.44 -8.27 11.07
C VAL A 211 6.83 -7.91 10.56
N GLY A 212 7.85 -8.52 11.16
CA GLY A 212 9.22 -8.50 10.63
C GLY A 212 9.34 -9.45 9.44
N ILE A 213 10.35 -9.23 8.59
CA ILE A 213 10.58 -10.04 7.38
C ILE A 213 10.84 -11.51 7.75
N ILE A 214 11.69 -11.75 8.75
CA ILE A 214 12.07 -13.11 9.16
C ILE A 214 10.88 -13.83 9.76
N GLU A 215 10.10 -13.14 10.60
CA GLU A 215 8.90 -13.68 11.22
C GLU A 215 7.86 -14.07 10.15
N GLU A 216 7.68 -13.21 9.16
CA GLU A 216 6.79 -13.45 8.03
C GLU A 216 7.22 -14.66 7.18
N GLU A 217 8.52 -14.78 6.88
CA GLU A 217 9.08 -15.95 6.19
C GLU A 217 8.83 -17.23 6.98
N ALA A 218 9.03 -17.19 8.30
CA ALA A 218 8.78 -18.33 9.17
C ALA A 218 7.28 -18.71 9.22
N MET A 219 6.37 -17.74 9.20
CA MET A 219 4.93 -17.98 9.13
C MET A 219 4.52 -18.59 7.79
N ALA A 220 5.03 -18.05 6.68
CA ALA A 220 4.76 -18.57 5.35
C ALA A 220 5.24 -20.02 5.19
N ARG A 221 6.46 -20.33 5.64
CA ARG A 221 7.01 -21.70 5.62
C ARG A 221 6.16 -22.68 6.42
N ARG A 222 5.71 -22.29 7.62
CA ARG A 222 4.83 -23.12 8.45
C ARG A 222 3.49 -23.40 7.75
N LYS A 223 2.91 -22.39 7.10
CA LYS A 223 1.65 -22.55 6.34
C LYS A 223 1.82 -23.53 5.17
N LEU A 224 2.92 -23.45 4.44
CA LEU A 224 3.22 -24.38 3.33
C LEU A 224 3.35 -25.83 3.80
N LEU A 225 4.05 -26.07 4.91
CA LEU A 225 4.17 -27.42 5.49
C LEU A 225 2.80 -27.97 5.90
N GLN A 226 1.98 -27.18 6.58
CA GLN A 226 0.63 -27.59 6.97
C GLN A 226 -0.27 -27.89 5.77
N THR A 227 -0.16 -27.12 4.69
CA THR A 227 -0.91 -27.40 3.46
C THR A 227 -0.45 -28.70 2.80
N ARG A 228 0.86 -28.97 2.80
CA ARG A 228 1.42 -30.21 2.24
C ARG A 228 0.93 -31.44 3.01
N ASP A 229 0.98 -31.38 4.34
CA ASP A 229 0.57 -32.51 5.18
C ASP A 229 -0.93 -32.83 4.99
N LYS A 230 -1.78 -31.81 4.83
CA LYS A 230 -3.22 -31.98 4.52
C LYS A 230 -3.52 -32.60 3.16
N LEU A 231 -2.60 -32.52 2.20
CA LEU A 231 -2.78 -33.12 0.87
C LEU A 231 -2.29 -34.57 0.83
N GLN A 232 -1.54 -35.01 1.84
CA GLN A 232 -1.03 -36.38 1.96
C GLN A 232 -1.88 -37.27 2.88
N SER A 233 -2.79 -36.66 3.66
CA SER A 233 -3.80 -37.33 4.50
C SER A 233 -5.10 -37.53 3.76
#